data_AF-A0A060BLK7-F1
#
_entry.id   AF-A0A060BLK7-F1
#
_cell.length_a   1.000
_cell.length_b   1.000
_cell.length_c   1.000
_cell.angle_alpha   90.00
_cell.angle_beta   90.00
_cell.angle_gamma   90.00
#
_symmetry.space_group_name_H-M   'P 1'
#
loop_
_entity.id
_entity.type
_entity.pdbx_description
1 polymer ?
#
loop_
_entity_poly.entity_id
_entity_poly.type
_entity_poly.pdbx_seq_one_letter_code
_entity_poly.pdbx_strand_id
1 'polypeptide(L)'
;LEVLVVDDGSTDETYDIVSREFEGEARVRAIHKENGGKSSALNLGISLAKGEIVVVMDADTIFRSDTVSKLVAHFVDPAVGAVAGNAKVGNRINLITRWQALEYIVAQNLDRRAFERLNCITVVPGAV
;
A
#
# COMPACT_ATOMS: atom_id res chain seq x y z
N LEU A 1 -1.33 -15.59 -2.97
CA LEU A 1 -1.06 -14.31 -2.29
C LEU A 1 -0.09 -14.61 -1.15
N GLU A 2 1.03 -13.90 -1.10
CA GLU A 2 1.92 -13.85 0.05
C GLU A 2 1.93 -12.42 0.58
N VAL A 3 2.27 -12.26 1.86
CA VAL A 3 2.34 -10.98 2.55
C VAL A 3 3.71 -10.90 3.21
N LEU A 4 4.50 -9.91 2.83
CA LEU A 4 5.80 -9.62 3.43
C LEU A 4 5.63 -8.38 4.30
N VAL A 5 5.87 -8.52 5.60
CA VAL A 5 5.87 -7.39 6.54
C VAL A 5 7.32 -7.08 6.85
N VAL A 6 7.83 -5.98 6.29
CA VAL A 6 9.21 -5.55 6.48
C VAL A 6 9.23 -4.48 7.57
N ASP A 7 9.77 -4.83 8.73
CA ASP A 7 10.04 -3.92 9.83
C ASP A 7 11.39 -3.22 9.62
N ASP A 8 11.36 -1.89 9.48
CA ASP A 8 12.53 -1.05 9.20
C ASP A 8 13.23 -0.56 10.48
N GLY A 9 13.45 -1.48 11.42
CA GLY A 9 14.12 -1.17 12.68
C GLY A 9 13.23 -0.38 13.64
N SER A 10 11.98 -0.80 13.82
CA SER A 10 11.11 -0.19 14.82
C SER A 10 11.72 -0.34 16.22
N THR A 11 11.55 0.69 17.05
CA THR A 11 12.07 0.71 18.43
C THR A 11 11.06 0.19 19.46
N ASP A 12 9.86 -0.14 19.01
CA ASP A 12 8.78 -0.71 19.81
C ASP A 12 8.58 -2.20 19.50
N GLU A 13 7.49 -2.77 19.98
CA GLU A 13 7.19 -4.20 19.84
C GLU A 13 6.59 -4.57 18.46
N THR A 14 6.64 -3.68 17.45
CA THR A 14 5.98 -3.89 16.15
C THR A 14 6.37 -5.23 15.51
N TYR A 15 7.67 -5.52 15.42
CA TYR A 15 8.15 -6.77 14.82
C TYR A 15 7.70 -8.00 15.62
N ASP A 16 7.78 -7.94 16.94
CA ASP A 16 7.45 -9.05 17.83
C ASP A 16 5.95 -9.37 17.80
N ILE A 17 5.11 -8.33 17.73
CA ILE A 17 3.65 -8.47 17.60
C ILE A 17 3.31 -9.19 16.29
N VAL A 18 3.85 -8.73 15.16
CA VAL A 18 3.58 -9.35 13.85
C VAL A 18 4.09 -10.78 13.80
N SER A 19 5.31 -11.02 14.30
CA SER A 19 5.93 -12.35 14.30
C SER A 19 5.11 -13.36 15.12
N ARG A 20 4.59 -12.94 16.27
CA ARG A 20 3.77 -13.77 17.15
C ARG A 20 2.36 -13.98 16.61
N GLU A 21 1.71 -12.94 16.12
CA GLU A 21 0.32 -13.00 15.62
C GLU A 21 0.20 -13.93 14.41
N PHE A 22 1.22 -13.94 13.54
CA PHE A 22 1.24 -14.74 12.32
C PHE A 22 2.15 -15.96 12.41
N GLU A 23 2.49 -16.41 13.63
CA GLU A 23 3.25 -17.63 13.82
C GLU A 23 2.49 -18.84 13.22
N GLY A 24 3.11 -19.51 12.25
CA GLY A 24 2.52 -20.65 11.55
C GLY A 24 1.63 -20.30 10.33
N GLU A 25 1.35 -19.03 10.05
CA GLU A 25 0.68 -18.63 8.81
C GLU A 25 1.69 -18.57 7.65
N ALA A 26 1.71 -19.61 6.83
CA ALA A 26 2.68 -19.78 5.74
C ALA A 26 2.64 -18.65 4.68
N ARG A 27 1.53 -17.89 4.59
CA ARG A 27 1.41 -16.77 3.65
C ARG A 27 2.01 -15.47 4.17
N VAL A 28 2.27 -15.35 5.47
CA VAL A 28 2.75 -14.10 6.09
C VAL A 28 4.19 -14.30 6.56
N ARG A 29 5.08 -13.38 6.20
CA ARG A 29 6.49 -13.40 6.62
C ARG A 29 6.86 -12.05 7.22
N ALA A 30 7.14 -12.03 8.52
CA ALA A 30 7.77 -10.90 9.19
C ALA A 30 9.27 -10.89 8.90
N ILE A 31 9.81 -9.74 8.54
CA ILE A 31 11.23 -9.54 8.22
C ILE A 31 11.70 -8.32 8.98
N HIS A 32 12.71 -8.46 9.82
CA HIS A 32 13.35 -7.35 10.50
C HIS A 32 14.64 -6.95 9.78
N LYS A 33 14.90 -5.64 9.70
CA LYS A 33 16.17 -5.07 9.25
C LYS A 33 16.56 -3.87 10.11
N GLU A 34 17.83 -3.49 10.07
CA GLU A 34 18.29 -2.22 10.63
C GLU A 34 17.64 -1.04 9.88
N ASN A 35 17.33 0.05 10.60
CA ASN A 35 16.66 1.23 10.04
C ASN A 35 17.45 1.83 8.86
N GLY A 36 16.83 1.83 7.69
CA GLY A 36 17.40 2.41 6.46
C GLY A 36 16.43 3.31 5.70
N GLY A 37 15.28 3.64 6.29
CA GLY A 37 14.19 4.39 5.69
C GLY A 37 13.27 3.55 4.78
N LYS A 38 12.10 4.13 4.48
CA LYS A 38 11.02 3.50 3.70
C LYS A 38 11.49 2.86 2.39
N SER A 39 12.35 3.53 1.63
CA SER A 39 12.86 3.00 0.36
C SER A 39 13.71 1.74 0.56
N SER A 40 14.53 1.70 1.61
CA SER A 40 15.35 0.52 1.96
C SER A 40 14.47 -0.68 2.30
N ALA A 41 13.42 -0.46 3.11
CA ALA A 41 12.47 -1.51 3.48
C ALA A 41 11.66 -2.02 2.27
N LEU A 42 11.16 -1.11 1.42
CA LEU A 42 10.43 -1.49 0.21
C LEU A 42 11.30 -2.26 -0.77
N ASN A 43 12.55 -1.83 -0.99
CA ASN A 43 13.47 -2.53 -1.87
C ASN A 43 13.78 -3.95 -1.37
N LEU A 44 13.97 -4.12 -0.05
CA LEU A 44 14.13 -5.44 0.55
C LEU A 44 12.90 -6.31 0.31
N GLY A 45 11.70 -5.79 0.60
CA GLY A 45 10.43 -6.49 0.37
C GLY A 45 10.26 -6.93 -1.09
N ILE A 46 10.50 -6.03 -2.05
CA ILE A 46 10.40 -6.32 -3.49
C ILE A 46 11.39 -7.41 -3.91
N SER A 47 12.65 -7.35 -3.44
CA SER A 47 13.66 -8.36 -3.77
C SER A 47 13.36 -9.76 -3.22
N LEU A 48 12.53 -9.86 -2.18
CA LEU A 48 12.13 -11.11 -1.55
C LEU A 48 10.76 -11.62 -2.03
N ALA A 49 10.01 -10.79 -2.76
CA ALA A 49 8.71 -11.12 -3.31
C ALA A 49 8.85 -12.13 -4.47
N LYS A 50 7.91 -13.07 -4.53
CA LYS A 50 7.85 -14.12 -5.56
C LYS A 50 6.68 -13.93 -6.52
N GLY A 51 5.75 -13.03 -6.20
CA GLY A 51 4.62 -12.71 -7.05
C GLY A 51 5.01 -11.91 -8.29
N GLU A 52 4.29 -12.14 -9.39
CA GLU A 52 4.42 -11.36 -10.63
C GLU A 52 3.93 -9.92 -10.48
N ILE A 53 2.99 -9.69 -9.55
CA ILE A 53 2.45 -8.38 -9.20
C ILE A 53 2.78 -8.11 -7.75
N VAL A 54 3.44 -6.98 -7.49
CA VAL A 54 3.74 -6.50 -6.14
C VAL A 54 2.75 -5.40 -5.78
N VAL A 55 2.02 -5.59 -4.69
CA VAL A 55 1.16 -4.56 -4.10
C VAL A 55 1.85 -4.04 -2.85
N VAL A 56 2.12 -2.73 -2.82
CA VAL A 56 2.72 -2.04 -1.68
C VAL A 56 1.60 -1.47 -0.80
N MET A 57 1.78 -1.54 0.51
CA MET A 57 0.84 -1.01 1.50
C MET A 57 1.61 -0.42 2.67
N ASP A 58 1.15 0.72 3.19
CA ASP A 58 1.68 1.32 4.41
C ASP A 58 1.08 0.63 5.66
N ALA A 59 1.84 0.58 6.75
CA ALA A 59 1.43 -0.14 7.97
C ALA A 59 0.18 0.43 8.66
N ASP A 60 -0.20 1.67 8.35
CA ASP A 60 -1.37 2.38 8.86
C ASP A 60 -2.55 2.39 7.87
N THR A 61 -2.45 1.65 6.75
CA THR A 61 -3.49 1.57 5.72
C THR A 61 -4.35 0.32 5.87
N ILE A 62 -5.66 0.47 5.70
CA ILE A 62 -6.62 -0.64 5.76
C ILE A 62 -7.16 -0.93 4.37
N PHE A 63 -6.85 -2.11 3.85
CA PHE A 63 -7.46 -2.59 2.60
C PHE A 63 -8.86 -3.13 2.83
N ARG A 64 -9.74 -2.89 1.86
CA ARG A 64 -11.00 -3.61 1.75
C ARG A 64 -10.74 -5.00 1.19
N SER A 65 -11.64 -5.93 1.44
CA SER A 65 -11.54 -7.30 0.92
C SER A 65 -11.47 -7.38 -0.60
N ASP A 66 -11.95 -6.35 -1.31
CA ASP A 66 -11.93 -6.24 -2.77
C ASP A 66 -10.80 -5.37 -3.33
N THR A 67 -9.91 -4.82 -2.49
CA THR A 67 -8.85 -3.91 -2.95
C THR A 67 -7.87 -4.61 -3.89
N VAL A 68 -7.28 -5.73 -3.46
CA VAL A 68 -6.25 -6.43 -4.24
C VAL A 68 -6.80 -6.94 -5.57
N SER A 69 -8.00 -7.52 -5.58
CA SER A 69 -8.63 -8.02 -6.80
C SER A 69 -8.91 -6.90 -7.80
N LYS A 70 -9.33 -5.72 -7.32
CA LYS A 70 -9.54 -4.54 -8.18
C LYS A 70 -8.24 -3.99 -8.75
N LEU A 71 -7.16 -3.94 -7.97
CA LEU A 71 -5.86 -3.50 -8.47
C LEU A 71 -5.33 -4.44 -9.56
N VAL A 72 -5.39 -5.74 -9.31
CA VAL A 72 -4.85 -6.77 -10.20
C VAL A 72 -5.62 -6.86 -11.52
N ALA A 73 -6.93 -6.58 -11.52
CA ALA A 73 -7.78 -6.69 -12.70
C ALA A 73 -7.30 -5.83 -13.90
N HIS A 74 -6.56 -4.75 -13.64
CA HIS A 74 -6.05 -3.86 -14.70
C HIS A 74 -4.84 -4.44 -15.45
N PHE A 75 -4.10 -5.40 -14.88
CA PHE A 75 -2.96 -6.05 -15.53
C PHE A 75 -3.35 -7.09 -16.58
N VAL A 76 -4.65 -7.23 -16.88
CA VAL A 76 -5.12 -7.96 -18.08
C VAL A 76 -4.60 -7.32 -19.36
N ASP A 77 -4.37 -6.01 -19.35
CA ASP A 77 -3.70 -5.30 -20.45
C ASP A 77 -2.18 -5.32 -20.23
N PRO A 78 -1.39 -5.98 -21.11
CA PRO A 78 0.06 -6.03 -20.98
C PRO A 78 0.76 -4.66 -21.10
N ALA A 79 0.06 -3.62 -21.59
CA ALA A 79 0.60 -2.26 -21.64
C ALA A 79 0.59 -1.56 -20.27
N VAL A 80 -0.14 -2.10 -19.28
CA VAL A 80 -0.24 -1.51 -17.93
C VAL A 80 1.00 -1.89 -17.12
N GLY A 81 1.86 -0.90 -16.88
CA GLY A 81 3.06 -1.07 -16.06
C GLY A 81 2.82 -0.94 -14.56
N ALA A 82 1.80 -0.19 -14.14
CA ALA A 82 1.51 0.06 -12.72
C ALA A 82 0.07 0.57 -12.51
N VAL A 83 -0.48 0.32 -11.31
CA VAL A 83 -1.85 0.69 -10.93
C VAL A 83 -1.82 1.33 -9.54
N ALA A 84 -2.53 2.45 -9.37
CA ALA A 84 -2.78 3.05 -8.07
C ALA A 84 -4.27 2.99 -7.74
N GLY A 85 -4.60 2.81 -6.46
CA GLY A 85 -5.99 2.91 -6.01
C GLY A 85 -6.37 4.30 -5.53
N ASN A 86 -7.54 4.35 -4.91
CA ASN A 86 -8.19 5.57 -4.46
C ASN A 86 -8.14 5.65 -2.94
N ALA A 87 -7.08 6.27 -2.43
CA ALA A 87 -6.87 6.49 -1.01
C ALA A 87 -8.00 7.36 -0.43
N LYS A 88 -8.54 6.93 0.70
CA LYS A 88 -9.65 7.59 1.39
C LYS A 88 -9.38 7.70 2.88
N VAL A 89 -9.71 8.86 3.43
CA VAL A 89 -9.74 9.08 4.88
C VAL A 89 -10.81 8.20 5.52
N GLY A 90 -10.38 7.30 6.42
CA GLY A 90 -11.25 6.36 7.13
C GLY A 90 -11.96 6.93 8.36
N ASN A 91 -11.37 7.91 9.04
CA ASN A 91 -11.83 8.40 10.35
C ASN A 91 -12.69 9.68 10.27
N ARG A 92 -13.82 9.65 9.54
CA ARG A 92 -14.69 10.84 9.31
C ARG A 92 -15.61 11.18 10.49
N ILE A 93 -15.05 11.44 11.65
CA ILE A 93 -15.78 11.55 12.92
C ILE A 93 -16.18 12.98 13.32
N ASN A 94 -15.51 14.00 12.81
CA ASN A 94 -15.72 15.41 13.20
C ASN A 94 -15.52 16.35 12.00
N LEU A 95 -15.68 17.67 12.22
CA LEU A 95 -15.57 18.66 11.14
C LEU A 95 -14.18 18.64 10.48
N ILE A 96 -13.11 18.55 11.27
CA ILE A 96 -11.72 18.56 10.78
C ILE A 96 -11.45 17.35 9.90
N THR A 97 -11.79 16.14 10.37
CA THR A 97 -11.61 14.90 9.60
C THR A 97 -12.49 14.83 8.35
N ARG A 98 -13.66 15.48 8.37
CA ARG A 98 -14.50 15.64 7.17
C ARG A 98 -13.92 16.63 6.16
N TRP A 99 -13.28 17.71 6.62
CA TRP A 99 -12.52 18.61 5.75
C TRP A 99 -11.28 17.94 5.17
N GLN A 100 -10.53 17.17 5.96
CA GLN A 100 -9.44 16.33 5.47
C GLN A 100 -9.93 15.35 4.40
N ALA A 101 -11.09 14.73 4.61
CA ALA A 101 -11.68 13.86 3.59
C ALA A 101 -12.03 14.61 2.29
N LEU A 102 -12.51 15.85 2.39
CA LEU A 102 -12.79 16.69 1.21
C LEU A 102 -11.49 17.05 0.48
N GLU A 103 -10.45 17.44 1.22
CA GLU A 103 -9.12 17.71 0.69
C GLU A 103 -8.58 16.50 -0.09
N TYR A 104 -8.61 15.29 0.47
CA TYR A 104 -8.18 14.07 -0.22
C TYR A 104 -8.99 13.78 -1.50
N ILE A 105 -10.29 14.06 -1.49
CA ILE A 105 -11.14 13.88 -2.67
C ILE A 105 -10.76 14.87 -3.77
N VAL A 106 -10.57 16.15 -3.43
CA VAL A 106 -10.32 17.21 -4.41
C VAL A 106 -8.86 17.20 -4.86
N ALA A 107 -7.90 17.19 -3.94
CA ALA A 107 -6.49 17.37 -4.25
C ALA A 107 -5.78 16.10 -4.75
N GLN A 108 -6.19 14.90 -4.30
CA GLN A 108 -5.54 13.67 -4.77
C GLN A 108 -6.34 12.94 -5.84
N ASN A 109 -7.66 12.83 -5.67
CA ASN A 109 -8.46 11.94 -6.51
C ASN A 109 -8.97 12.61 -7.80
N LEU A 110 -9.25 13.91 -7.78
CA LEU A 110 -9.73 14.62 -8.97
C LEU A 110 -8.62 14.73 -10.03
N ASP A 111 -7.45 15.22 -9.63
CA ASP A 111 -6.30 15.42 -10.51
C ASP A 111 -5.84 14.10 -11.13
N ARG A 112 -5.82 13.01 -10.34
CA ARG A 112 -5.48 11.68 -10.86
C ARG A 112 -6.47 11.17 -11.88
N ARG A 113 -7.77 11.34 -11.68
CA ARG A 113 -8.78 10.97 -12.68
C ARG A 113 -8.65 11.79 -13.96
N ALA A 114 -8.23 13.05 -13.84
CA ALA A 114 -7.93 13.87 -15.01
C ALA A 114 -6.70 13.34 -15.77
N PHE A 115 -5.60 13.02 -15.07
CA PHE A 115 -4.40 12.45 -15.67
C PHE A 115 -4.61 11.04 -16.25
N GLU A 116 -5.41 10.20 -15.60
CA GLU A 116 -5.82 8.90 -16.13
C GLU A 116 -6.54 9.07 -17.48
N ARG A 117 -7.49 10.01 -17.57
CA ARG A 117 -8.24 10.27 -18.80
C ARG A 117 -7.38 10.82 -19.94
N LEU A 118 -6.27 11.47 -19.60
CA LEU A 118 -5.28 12.00 -20.55
C LEU A 118 -4.10 11.03 -20.77
N ASN A 119 -4.11 9.87 -20.11
CA ASN A 119 -3.02 8.89 -20.11
C ASN A 119 -1.64 9.51 -19.78
N CYS A 120 -1.59 10.40 -18.79
CA CYS A 120 -0.40 11.15 -18.40
C CYS A 120 -0.08 11.08 -16.90
N ILE A 121 -0.40 9.95 -16.26
CA ILE A 121 -0.05 9.72 -14.85
C ILE A 121 1.47 9.79 -14.69
N THR A 122 1.94 10.75 -13.87
CA THR A 122 3.36 10.97 -13.62
C THR A 122 3.89 10.17 -12.43
N VAL A 123 3.01 9.80 -11.49
CA VAL A 123 3.36 9.09 -10.24
C VAL A 123 2.27 8.10 -9.87
N VAL A 124 2.67 6.87 -9.56
CA VAL A 124 1.80 5.82 -9.00
C VAL A 124 2.15 5.63 -7.52
N PRO A 125 1.33 6.14 -6.58
CA PRO A 125 1.59 5.99 -5.15
C PRO A 125 1.28 4.57 -4.66
N GLY A 126 1.96 4.15 -3.59
CA GLY A 126 1.67 2.91 -2.88
C GLY A 126 0.50 2.98 -1.90
N ALA A 127 -0.01 4.18 -1.60
CA ALA A 127 -1.19 4.34 -0.73
C ALA A 127 -2.48 4.12 -1.54
N VAL A 128 -3.36 3.26 -1.04
CA VAL A 128 -4.55 2.74 -1.75
C VAL A 128 -5.82 2.93 -0.95
#